data_AF-A0A1F9P6W6-F1
#
_entry.id   AF-A0A1F9P6W6-F1
#
_cell.length_a   1.000
_cell.length_b   1.000
_cell.length_c   1.000
_cell.angle_alpha   90.00
_cell.angle_beta   90.00
_cell.angle_gamma   90.00
#
_symmetry.space_group_name_H-M   'P 1'
#
loop_
_entity.id
_entity.type
_entity.pdbx_description
1 polymer ?
#
loop_
_entity_poly.entity_id
_entity_poly.type
_entity_poly.pdbx_seq_one_letter_code
_entity_poly.pdbx_strand_id
1 'polypeptide(L)'
;MIKINLLPVRAAKKKETAIQQITIFCISLALVAVIVISMYLVKKVQISSARTDISTANTKINELKTKIGKLEELKTLKDQVKKKLDVLTQLRKNKTGPAQRLATLSDITPDQLWLTGYTESGDNIKISGVSFTEDLIATFMRSIEATSDFMGVELIVSEQLDSAGTKLKRFELTCKLRTAPLPDQKLAPKAAK
;
A
#
# COMPACT_ATOMS: atom_id res chain seq x y z
N MET A 1 -100.41 38.65 58.96
CA MET A 1 -100.21 37.61 57.92
C MET A 1 -98.72 37.45 57.69
N ILE A 2 -98.18 36.24 57.89
CA ILE A 2 -96.73 35.97 57.81
C ILE A 2 -96.43 35.35 56.44
N LYS A 3 -95.52 35.96 55.68
CA LYS A 3 -95.00 35.42 54.40
C LYS A 3 -93.67 34.71 54.67
N ILE A 4 -93.65 33.38 54.62
CA ILE A 4 -92.42 32.59 54.72
C ILE A 4 -91.92 32.28 53.31
N ASN A 5 -90.69 32.71 53.01
CA ASN A 5 -90.03 32.43 51.74
C ASN A 5 -89.47 30.99 51.74
N LEU A 6 -90.18 30.06 51.11
CA LEU A 6 -89.88 28.63 51.07
C LEU A 6 -89.04 28.20 49.84
N LEU A 7 -88.57 29.15 49.01
CA LEU A 7 -87.72 28.85 47.86
C LEU A 7 -86.19 28.70 48.08
N PRO A 8 -85.55 29.10 49.19
CA PRO A 8 -84.09 29.19 49.23
C PRO A 8 -83.38 27.82 49.29
N VAL A 9 -84.07 26.77 49.75
CA VAL A 9 -83.46 25.45 49.95
C VAL A 9 -83.33 24.61 48.68
N ARG A 10 -84.22 24.78 47.68
CA ARG A 10 -84.11 24.03 46.41
C ARG A 10 -83.17 24.71 45.40
N ALA A 11 -83.12 26.04 45.39
CA ALA A 11 -82.23 26.80 44.52
C ALA A 11 -80.76 26.75 45.00
N ALA A 12 -80.51 26.78 46.31
CA ALA A 12 -79.16 26.64 46.87
C ALA A 12 -78.57 25.24 46.58
N LYS A 13 -79.35 24.17 46.79
CA LYS A 13 -78.90 22.80 46.51
C LYS A 13 -78.58 22.56 45.03
N LYS A 14 -79.35 23.12 44.09
CA LYS A 14 -79.05 23.02 42.65
C LYS A 14 -77.77 23.75 42.25
N LYS A 15 -77.49 24.91 42.86
CA LYS A 15 -76.23 25.65 42.63
C LYS A 15 -75.04 24.89 43.19
N GLU A 16 -75.18 24.29 44.38
CA GLU A 16 -74.11 23.51 45.00
C GLU A 16 -73.74 22.27 44.17
N THR A 17 -74.72 21.51 43.68
CA THR A 17 -74.46 20.38 42.78
C THR A 17 -73.84 20.84 41.45
N ALA A 18 -74.28 21.97 40.88
CA ALA A 18 -73.70 22.51 39.65
C ALA A 18 -72.23 22.97 39.86
N ILE A 19 -71.94 23.64 40.98
CA ILE A 19 -70.58 24.06 41.33
C ILE A 19 -69.69 22.84 41.60
N GLN A 20 -70.19 21.81 42.30
CA GLN A 20 -69.48 20.56 42.49
C GLN A 20 -69.17 19.86 41.15
N GLN A 21 -70.13 19.80 40.24
CA GLN A 21 -69.94 19.18 38.91
C GLN A 21 -68.92 19.95 38.06
N ILE A 22 -68.95 21.29 38.08
CA ILE A 22 -67.96 22.12 37.38
C ILE A 22 -66.58 21.95 37.98
N THR A 23 -66.47 21.90 39.32
CA THR A 23 -65.18 21.72 40.01
C THR A 23 -64.57 20.36 39.67
N ILE A 24 -65.37 19.28 39.69
CA ILE A 24 -64.93 17.94 39.29
C ILE A 24 -64.49 17.91 37.82
N PHE A 25 -65.23 18.59 36.92
CA PHE A 25 -64.86 18.69 35.51
C PHE A 25 -63.56 19.48 35.28
N CYS A 26 -63.35 20.59 35.99
CA CYS A 26 -62.11 21.35 35.91
C CYS A 26 -60.92 20.53 36.43
N ILE A 27 -61.09 19.77 37.52
CA ILE A 27 -60.04 18.90 38.05
C ILE A 27 -59.73 17.76 37.07
N SER A 28 -60.75 17.12 36.49
CA SER A 28 -60.52 16.04 35.52
C SER A 28 -59.83 16.55 34.25
N LEU A 29 -60.21 17.74 33.77
CA LEU A 29 -59.56 18.37 32.63
C LEU A 29 -58.10 18.75 32.92
N ALA A 30 -57.83 19.31 34.11
CA ALA A 30 -56.48 19.63 34.55
C ALA A 30 -55.61 18.36 34.65
N LEU A 31 -56.16 17.27 35.16
CA LEU A 31 -55.46 15.99 35.27
C LEU A 31 -55.10 15.43 33.90
N VAL A 32 -56.02 15.47 32.92
CA VAL A 32 -55.74 15.07 31.53
C VAL A 32 -54.67 15.96 30.90
N ALA A 33 -54.75 17.29 31.11
CA ALA A 33 -53.75 18.22 30.58
C ALA A 33 -52.34 17.93 31.12
N VAL A 34 -52.20 17.63 32.41
CA VAL A 34 -50.92 17.25 33.03
C VAL A 34 -50.37 15.97 32.41
N ILE A 35 -51.23 14.96 32.17
CA ILE A 35 -50.81 13.72 31.51
C ILE A 35 -50.27 14.01 30.10
N VAL A 36 -50.99 14.79 29.30
CA VAL A 36 -50.56 15.11 27.92
C VAL A 36 -49.25 15.92 27.90
N ILE A 37 -49.13 16.91 28.77
CA ILE A 37 -47.91 17.73 28.87
C ILE A 37 -46.72 16.87 29.30
N SER A 38 -46.89 15.99 30.29
CA SER A 38 -45.81 15.10 30.75
C SER A 38 -45.33 14.16 29.63
N MET A 39 -46.26 13.55 28.88
CA MET A 39 -45.91 12.72 27.72
C MET A 39 -45.18 13.51 26.64
N TYR A 40 -45.63 14.74 26.33
CA TYR A 40 -44.99 15.60 25.34
C TYR A 40 -43.57 15.97 25.74
N LEU A 41 -43.33 16.31 27.02
CA LEU A 41 -42.00 16.62 27.53
C LEU A 41 -41.06 15.42 27.43
N VAL A 42 -41.51 14.23 27.82
CA VAL A 42 -40.69 13.00 27.71
C VAL A 42 -40.31 12.74 26.26
N LYS A 43 -41.25 12.87 25.31
CA LYS A 43 -40.97 12.69 23.88
C LYS A 43 -40.00 13.74 23.35
N LYS A 44 -40.15 15.01 23.75
CA LYS A 44 -39.23 16.09 23.37
C LYS A 44 -37.81 15.84 23.87
N VAL A 45 -37.67 15.37 25.12
CA VAL A 45 -36.36 15.02 25.70
C VAL A 45 -35.73 13.85 24.95
N GLN A 46 -36.49 12.79 24.66
CA GLN A 46 -35.97 11.63 23.90
C GLN A 46 -35.51 12.02 22.49
N ILE A 47 -36.24 12.91 21.80
CA ILE A 47 -35.84 13.41 20.48
C ILE A 47 -34.57 14.27 20.60
N SER A 48 -34.47 15.09 21.65
CA SER A 48 -33.30 15.92 21.89
C SER A 48 -32.06 15.09 22.21
N SER A 49 -32.18 14.05 23.04
CA SER A 49 -31.07 13.15 23.35
C SER A 49 -30.63 12.38 22.11
N ALA A 50 -31.57 11.81 21.35
CA ALA A 50 -31.26 11.11 20.10
C ALA A 50 -30.57 12.02 19.07
N ARG A 51 -31.00 13.29 18.94
CA ARG A 51 -30.32 14.27 18.06
C ARG A 51 -28.92 14.59 18.54
N THR A 52 -28.71 14.68 19.85
CA THR A 52 -27.38 14.92 20.45
C THR A 52 -26.46 13.74 20.21
N ASP A 53 -26.95 12.51 20.38
CA ASP A 53 -26.21 11.28 20.12
C ASP A 53 -25.82 11.17 18.64
N ILE A 54 -26.75 11.46 17.71
CA ILE A 54 -26.46 11.51 16.27
C ILE A 54 -25.41 12.57 15.96
N SER A 55 -25.49 13.76 16.57
CA SER A 55 -24.51 14.82 16.38
C SER A 55 -23.11 14.39 16.84
N THR A 56 -23.00 13.81 18.04
CA THR A 56 -21.71 13.33 18.58
C THR A 56 -21.15 12.13 17.80
N ALA A 57 -22.01 11.26 17.27
CA ALA A 57 -21.57 10.17 16.39
C ALA A 57 -21.02 10.73 15.07
N ASN A 58 -21.68 11.72 14.47
CA ASN A 58 -21.23 12.35 13.24
C ASN A 58 -19.92 13.13 13.41
N THR A 59 -19.71 13.82 14.53
CA THR A 59 -18.42 14.50 14.80
C THR A 59 -17.29 13.50 14.92
N LYS A 60 -17.49 12.38 15.64
CA LYS A 60 -16.51 11.28 15.70
C LYS A 60 -16.23 10.69 14.32
N ILE A 61 -17.25 10.44 13.49
CA ILE A 61 -17.07 9.94 12.12
C ILE A 61 -16.21 10.91 11.30
N ASN A 62 -16.47 12.21 11.39
CA ASN A 62 -15.68 13.21 10.67
C ASN A 62 -14.23 13.27 11.16
N GLU A 63 -13.99 13.24 12.47
CA GLU A 63 -12.63 13.16 13.02
C GLU A 63 -11.90 11.92 12.52
N LEU A 64 -12.54 10.75 12.55
CA LEU A 64 -11.96 9.51 12.03
C LEU A 64 -11.69 9.60 10.53
N LYS A 65 -12.61 10.19 9.75
CA LYS A 65 -12.44 10.39 8.30
C LYS A 65 -11.25 11.30 7.99
N THR A 66 -11.02 12.36 8.76
CA THR A 66 -9.81 13.19 8.58
C THR A 66 -8.52 12.44 8.90
N LYS A 67 -8.53 11.57 9.93
CA LYS A 67 -7.39 10.69 10.24
C LYS A 67 -7.14 9.67 9.13
N ILE A 68 -8.20 9.10 8.54
CA ILE A 68 -8.13 8.17 7.41
C ILE A 68 -7.61 8.87 6.14
N GLY A 69 -8.07 10.09 5.84
CA GLY A 69 -7.56 10.86 4.70
C GLY A 69 -6.06 11.12 4.78
N LYS A 70 -5.55 11.45 5.98
CA LYS A 70 -4.11 11.58 6.24
C LYS A 70 -3.35 10.26 6.04
N LEU A 71 -3.96 9.12 6.34
CA LEU A 71 -3.35 7.80 6.12
C LEU A 71 -3.27 7.44 4.63
N GLU A 72 -4.28 7.78 3.83
CA GLU A 72 -4.23 7.59 2.38
C GLU A 72 -3.17 8.48 1.73
N GLU A 73 -3.05 9.74 2.16
CA GLU A 73 -2.00 10.65 1.71
C GLU A 73 -0.60 10.12 2.04
N LEU A 74 -0.40 9.59 3.26
CA LEU A 74 0.86 8.95 3.64
C LEU A 74 1.13 7.67 2.84
N LYS A 75 0.11 6.88 2.52
CA LYS A 75 0.25 5.67 1.70
C LYS A 75 0.65 6.02 0.27
N THR A 76 0.03 7.02 -0.33
CA THR A 76 0.38 7.47 -1.68
C THR A 76 1.79 8.06 -1.74
N LEU A 77 2.20 8.85 -0.74
CA LEU A 77 3.59 9.33 -0.63
C LEU A 77 4.58 8.17 -0.55
N LYS A 78 4.30 7.17 0.30
CA LYS A 78 5.15 5.98 0.46
C LYS A 78 5.29 5.20 -0.85
N ASP A 79 4.20 5.01 -1.58
CA ASP A 79 4.21 4.31 -2.87
C ASP A 79 4.98 5.09 -3.94
N GLN A 80 4.87 6.42 -3.97
CA GLN A 80 5.66 7.26 -4.88
C GLN A 80 7.16 7.17 -4.58
N VAL A 81 7.54 7.25 -3.30
CA VAL A 81 8.96 7.11 -2.89
C VAL A 81 9.48 5.72 -3.22
N LYS A 82 8.69 4.67 -2.98
CA LYS A 82 9.07 3.29 -3.30
C LYS A 82 9.29 3.09 -4.81
N LYS A 83 8.41 3.64 -5.66
CA LYS A 83 8.59 3.64 -7.12
C LYS A 83 9.88 4.34 -7.54
N LYS A 84 10.18 5.50 -6.96
CA LYS A 84 11.42 6.23 -7.23
C LYS A 84 12.66 5.43 -6.83
N LEU A 85 12.63 4.79 -5.65
CA LEU A 85 13.72 3.93 -5.19
C LEU A 85 13.93 2.70 -6.09
N ASP A 86 12.85 2.08 -6.55
CA ASP A 86 12.93 0.92 -7.45
C ASP A 86 13.55 1.29 -8.80
N VAL A 87 13.08 2.38 -9.41
CA VAL A 87 13.65 2.93 -10.65
C VAL A 87 15.13 3.29 -10.47
N LEU A 88 15.49 3.93 -9.35
CA LEU A 88 16.89 4.27 -9.07
C LEU A 88 17.76 3.02 -8.90
N THR A 89 17.25 1.97 -8.27
CA THR A 89 17.96 0.69 -8.08
C THR A 89 18.16 -0.02 -9.41
N GLN A 90 17.13 -0.05 -10.27
CA GLN A 90 17.23 -0.58 -11.63
C GLN A 90 18.26 0.20 -12.45
N LEU A 91 18.21 1.54 -12.43
CA LEU A 91 19.19 2.39 -13.11
C LEU A 91 20.61 2.18 -12.60
N ARG A 92 20.81 2.08 -11.28
CA ARG A 92 22.12 1.81 -10.66
C ARG A 92 22.66 0.44 -11.06
N LYS A 93 21.82 -0.61 -11.06
CA LYS A 93 22.19 -1.95 -11.53
C LYS A 93 22.61 -1.93 -13.00
N ASN A 94 21.81 -1.25 -13.85
CA ASN A 94 22.11 -1.11 -15.27
C ASN A 94 23.35 -0.26 -15.55
N LYS A 95 23.68 0.74 -14.72
CA LYS A 95 24.88 1.58 -14.90
C LYS A 95 26.17 0.95 -14.35
N THR A 96 26.13 0.44 -13.12
CA THR A 96 27.36 0.08 -12.39
C THR A 96 27.75 -1.38 -12.61
N GLY A 97 26.79 -2.28 -12.84
CA GLY A 97 27.07 -3.70 -13.06
C GLY A 97 27.94 -3.95 -14.30
N PRO A 98 27.52 -3.52 -15.51
CA PRO A 98 28.29 -3.78 -16.73
C PRO A 98 29.65 -3.06 -16.76
N ALA A 99 29.72 -1.83 -16.24
CA ALA A 99 30.95 -1.06 -16.23
C ALA A 99 32.04 -1.72 -15.38
N GLN A 100 31.68 -2.24 -14.20
CA GLN A 100 32.64 -2.93 -13.34
C GLN A 100 33.12 -4.25 -13.98
N ARG A 101 32.21 -5.01 -14.61
CA ARG A 101 32.58 -6.25 -15.32
C ARG A 101 33.51 -6.00 -16.50
N LEU A 102 33.25 -4.93 -17.26
CA LEU A 102 34.12 -4.53 -18.37
C LEU A 102 35.52 -4.13 -17.88
N ALA A 103 35.62 -3.46 -16.72
CA ALA A 103 36.91 -3.16 -16.11
C ALA A 103 37.67 -4.45 -15.74
N THR A 104 36.99 -5.40 -15.07
CA THR A 104 37.59 -6.71 -14.76
C THR A 104 38.04 -7.46 -16.01
N LEU A 105 37.23 -7.45 -17.08
CA LEU A 105 37.57 -8.05 -18.37
C LEU A 105 38.79 -7.41 -19.02
N SER A 106 38.92 -6.09 -18.91
CA SER A 106 40.10 -5.37 -19.39
C SER A 106 41.36 -5.75 -18.60
N ASP A 107 41.26 -5.92 -17.28
CA ASP A 107 42.39 -6.25 -16.41
C ASP A 107 42.92 -7.68 -16.63
N ILE A 108 42.05 -8.62 -16.97
CA ILE A 108 42.43 -10.03 -17.20
C ILE A 108 42.83 -10.33 -18.66
N THR A 109 42.71 -9.35 -19.56
CA THR A 109 43.02 -9.53 -20.99
C THR A 109 44.55 -9.65 -21.19
N PRO A 110 45.07 -10.76 -21.75
CA PRO A 110 46.49 -10.92 -22.01
C PRO A 110 47.02 -9.94 -23.06
N ASP A 111 48.31 -9.61 -22.97
CA ASP A 111 49.01 -8.91 -24.05
C ASP A 111 48.86 -9.70 -25.35
N GLN A 112 48.53 -9.01 -26.45
CA GLN A 112 48.27 -9.59 -27.79
C GLN A 112 46.90 -10.28 -27.99
N LEU A 113 45.93 -10.00 -27.12
CA LEU A 113 44.52 -10.32 -27.34
C LEU A 113 43.67 -9.04 -27.31
N TRP A 114 42.73 -8.91 -28.24
CA TRP A 114 41.82 -7.78 -28.32
C TRP A 114 40.37 -8.21 -28.32
N LEU A 115 39.55 -7.48 -27.58
CA LEU A 115 38.10 -7.66 -27.58
C LEU A 115 37.49 -6.74 -28.64
N THR A 116 36.68 -7.32 -29.54
CA THR A 116 35.97 -6.60 -30.59
C THR A 116 34.53 -6.29 -30.23
N GLY A 117 33.94 -7.06 -29.31
CA GLY A 117 32.55 -6.87 -28.93
C GLY A 117 32.18 -7.61 -27.65
N TYR A 118 31.33 -6.96 -26.86
CA TYR A 118 30.79 -7.48 -25.61
C TYR A 118 29.27 -7.26 -25.62
N THR A 119 28.51 -8.33 -25.40
CA THR A 119 27.06 -8.28 -25.34
C THR A 119 26.58 -9.04 -24.11
N GLU A 120 25.78 -8.39 -23.27
CA GLU A 120 25.18 -8.99 -22.09
C GLU A 120 23.67 -9.08 -22.27
N SER A 121 23.12 -10.29 -22.13
CA SER A 121 21.70 -10.60 -22.24
C SER A 121 21.24 -11.38 -21.00
N GLY A 122 20.87 -10.64 -19.95
CA GLY A 122 20.47 -11.22 -18.68
C GLY A 122 21.67 -11.90 -18.00
N ASP A 123 21.58 -13.23 -17.82
CA ASP A 123 22.66 -14.02 -17.23
C ASP A 123 23.70 -14.54 -18.25
N ASN A 124 23.45 -14.41 -19.56
CA ASN A 124 24.37 -14.87 -20.61
C ASN A 124 25.17 -13.70 -21.17
N ILE A 125 26.47 -13.88 -21.31
CA ILE A 125 27.41 -12.91 -21.85
C ILE A 125 28.08 -13.52 -23.07
N LYS A 126 28.12 -12.75 -24.16
CA LYS A 126 28.84 -13.07 -25.39
C LYS A 126 30.02 -12.13 -25.54
N ILE A 127 31.22 -12.70 -25.71
CA ILE A 127 32.46 -11.96 -25.87
C ILE A 127 33.07 -12.35 -27.21
N SER A 128 33.41 -11.38 -28.02
CA SER A 128 34.06 -11.58 -29.31
C SER A 128 35.38 -10.84 -29.34
N GLY A 129 36.40 -11.46 -29.94
CA GLY A 129 37.73 -10.88 -29.99
C GLY A 129 38.62 -11.51 -31.04
N VAL A 130 39.86 -11.04 -31.07
CA VAL A 130 40.92 -11.49 -31.96
C VAL A 130 42.18 -11.73 -31.15
N SER A 131 42.88 -12.82 -31.42
CA SER A 131 44.14 -13.22 -30.78
C SER A 131 45.19 -13.55 -31.83
N PHE A 132 46.48 -13.46 -31.49
CA PHE A 132 47.55 -14.00 -32.33
C PHE A 132 47.71 -15.51 -32.23
N THR A 133 47.43 -16.10 -31.07
CA THR A 133 47.62 -17.54 -30.82
C THR A 133 46.43 -18.17 -30.12
N GLU A 134 46.23 -19.47 -30.34
CA GLU A 134 45.18 -20.25 -29.68
C GLU A 134 45.48 -20.47 -28.19
N ASP A 135 46.76 -20.50 -27.81
CA ASP A 135 47.19 -20.61 -26.41
C ASP A 135 46.79 -19.39 -25.56
N LEU A 136 46.83 -18.19 -26.14
CA LEU A 136 46.34 -16.97 -25.51
C LEU A 136 44.82 -17.01 -25.29
N ILE A 137 44.05 -17.62 -26.20
CA ILE A 137 42.60 -17.81 -26.04
C ILE A 137 42.34 -18.75 -24.86
N ALA A 138 43.05 -19.87 -24.78
CA ALA A 138 42.91 -20.81 -23.66
C ALA A 138 43.30 -20.19 -22.31
N THR A 139 44.36 -19.37 -22.29
CA THR A 139 44.79 -18.63 -21.09
C THR A 139 43.76 -17.59 -20.66
N PHE A 140 43.16 -16.88 -21.62
CA PHE A 140 42.08 -15.94 -21.36
C PHE A 140 40.83 -16.62 -20.82
N MET A 141 40.43 -17.77 -21.38
CA MET A 141 39.31 -18.58 -20.87
C MET A 141 39.52 -18.97 -19.40
N ARG A 142 40.71 -19.46 -19.05
CA ARG A 142 41.06 -19.80 -17.65
C ARG A 142 41.05 -18.58 -16.73
N SER A 143 41.50 -17.43 -17.22
CA SER A 143 41.52 -16.18 -16.46
C SER A 143 40.10 -15.67 -16.17
N ILE A 144 39.18 -15.81 -17.13
CA ILE A 144 37.76 -15.52 -16.92
C ILE A 144 37.16 -16.49 -15.90
N GLU A 145 37.42 -17.79 -16.01
CA GLU A 145 36.91 -18.80 -15.06
C GLU A 145 37.43 -18.63 -13.63
N ALA A 146 38.66 -18.13 -13.48
CA ALA A 146 39.25 -17.82 -12.18
C ALA A 146 38.56 -16.63 -11.48
N THR A 147 37.86 -15.78 -12.24
CA THR A 147 37.15 -14.62 -11.70
C THR A 147 35.83 -15.06 -11.06
N SER A 148 35.48 -14.48 -9.90
CA SER A 148 34.23 -14.79 -9.19
C SER A 148 32.95 -14.44 -9.96
N ASP A 149 33.06 -13.59 -10.98
CA ASP A 149 31.92 -12.96 -11.65
C ASP A 149 31.36 -13.79 -12.81
N PHE A 150 32.16 -14.72 -13.35
CA PHE A 150 31.82 -15.52 -14.51
C PHE A 150 31.85 -17.03 -14.20
N MET A 151 31.05 -17.82 -14.93
CA MET A 151 31.00 -19.28 -14.87
C MET A 151 30.70 -19.88 -16.25
N GLY A 152 31.22 -21.08 -16.50
CA GLY A 152 30.90 -21.86 -17.70
C GLY A 152 31.32 -21.15 -18.98
N VAL A 153 32.64 -20.95 -19.15
CA VAL A 153 33.18 -20.29 -20.35
C VAL A 153 33.28 -21.32 -21.47
N GLU A 154 32.52 -21.12 -22.53
CA GLU A 154 32.49 -21.98 -23.70
C GLU A 154 32.97 -21.23 -24.94
N LEU A 155 33.79 -21.88 -25.76
CA LEU A 155 34.25 -21.38 -27.06
C LEU A 155 33.27 -21.81 -28.15
N ILE A 156 32.64 -20.85 -28.82
CA ILE A 156 31.65 -21.08 -29.87
C ILE A 156 32.31 -21.08 -31.25
N VAL A 157 33.16 -20.08 -31.52
CA VAL A 157 33.78 -19.90 -32.84
C VAL A 157 35.28 -19.67 -32.65
N SER A 158 36.09 -20.32 -33.48
CA SER A 158 37.51 -20.04 -33.67
C SER A 158 37.81 -20.09 -35.17
N GLU A 159 38.01 -18.93 -35.78
CA GLU A 159 38.25 -18.77 -37.21
C GLU A 159 39.59 -18.07 -37.44
N GLN A 160 40.34 -18.49 -38.45
CA GLN A 160 41.55 -17.79 -38.84
C GLN A 160 41.21 -16.65 -39.80
N LEU A 161 41.65 -15.44 -39.45
CA LEU A 161 41.51 -14.24 -40.24
C LEU A 161 42.89 -13.77 -40.70
N ASP A 162 43.10 -13.70 -42.01
CA ASP A 162 44.27 -13.05 -42.58
C ASP A 162 43.97 -11.54 -42.72
N SER A 163 44.49 -10.73 -41.80
CA SER A 163 44.36 -9.28 -41.86
C SER A 163 45.73 -8.65 -42.11
N ALA A 164 45.87 -7.93 -43.22
CA ALA A 164 47.07 -7.19 -43.60
C ALA A 164 48.40 -7.98 -43.52
N GLY A 165 48.39 -9.26 -43.90
CA GLY A 165 49.59 -10.13 -43.94
C GLY A 165 49.97 -10.79 -42.61
N THR A 166 49.17 -10.61 -41.56
CA THR A 166 49.34 -11.27 -40.26
C THR A 166 48.20 -12.25 -39.99
N LYS A 167 48.54 -13.50 -39.64
CA LYS A 167 47.57 -14.55 -39.28
C LYS A 167 47.01 -14.25 -37.89
N LEU A 168 45.75 -13.86 -37.83
CA LEU A 168 45.03 -13.61 -36.59
C LEU A 168 43.92 -14.66 -36.42
N LYS A 169 43.48 -14.88 -35.19
CA LYS A 169 42.43 -15.84 -34.84
C LYS A 169 41.27 -15.10 -34.22
N ARG A 170 40.14 -15.06 -34.91
CA ARG A 170 38.89 -14.53 -34.36
C ARG A 170 38.26 -15.59 -33.48
N PHE A 171 37.85 -15.19 -32.28
CA PHE A 171 37.17 -16.08 -31.36
C PHE A 171 35.86 -15.47 -30.85
N GLU A 172 34.93 -16.34 -30.50
CA GLU A 172 33.68 -15.98 -29.83
C GLU A 172 33.45 -16.91 -28.63
N LEU A 173 33.33 -16.32 -27.44
CA LEU A 173 33.10 -16.98 -26.18
C LEU A 173 31.68 -16.68 -25.68
N THR A 174 31.08 -17.65 -25.00
CA THR A 174 29.89 -17.42 -24.18
C THR A 174 30.17 -17.84 -22.75
N CYS A 175 29.73 -17.01 -21.81
CA CYS A 175 29.87 -17.26 -20.38
C CYS A 175 28.58 -16.86 -19.65
N LYS A 176 28.37 -17.42 -18.47
CA LYS A 176 27.25 -17.07 -17.60
C LYS A 176 27.70 -16.23 -16.43
N LEU A 177 26.87 -15.28 -16.01
CA LEU A 177 27.09 -14.50 -14.80
C LEU A 177 26.91 -15.39 -13.57
N ARG A 178 27.87 -15.31 -12.63
CA ARG A 178 27.70 -15.87 -11.31
C ARG A 178 26.81 -14.96 -10.49
N THR A 179 25.50 -15.10 -10.67
CA THR A 179 24.54 -14.50 -9.75
C THR A 179 24.71 -15.19 -8.40
N ALA A 180 25.27 -14.47 -7.41
CA ALA A 180 25.22 -14.89 -6.02
C ALA A 180 23.77 -15.23 -5.66
N PRO A 181 23.50 -16.33 -4.92
CA PRO A 181 22.15 -16.63 -4.48
C PRO A 181 21.61 -15.40 -3.73
N LEU A 182 20.42 -14.95 -4.11
CA LEU A 182 19.66 -14.00 -3.31
C LEU A 182 19.72 -14.45 -1.84
N PRO A 183 20.01 -13.57 -0.85
CA PRO A 183 19.94 -13.96 0.54
C PRO A 183 18.55 -14.53 0.81
N ASP A 184 18.55 -15.75 1.37
CA ASP A 184 17.40 -16.61 1.64
C ASP A 184 16.08 -15.87 1.77
N GLN A 185 15.18 -16.12 0.82
CA GLN A 185 13.76 -16.04 1.08
C GLN A 185 13.45 -17.10 2.14
N LYS A 186 13.56 -16.71 3.42
CA LYS A 186 13.24 -17.54 4.59
C LYS A 186 12.02 -18.40 4.28
N LEU A 187 12.22 -19.70 4.32
CA LEU A 187 11.19 -20.72 4.23
C LEU A 187 10.02 -20.33 5.15
N ALA A 188 8.87 -20.00 4.56
CA ALA A 188 7.62 -20.04 5.30
C ALA A 188 7.37 -21.51 5.67
N PRO A 189 7.18 -21.85 6.96
CA PRO A 189 6.95 -23.23 7.35
C PRO A 189 5.63 -23.70 6.72
N LYS A 190 5.75 -24.76 5.93
CA LYS A 190 4.64 -25.48 5.32
C LYS A 190 3.75 -25.98 6.46
N ALA A 191 2.58 -25.38 6.63
CA ALA A 191 1.56 -25.84 7.56
C ALA A 191 1.20 -27.28 7.20
N ALA A 192 1.52 -28.20 8.11
CA ALA A 192 1.02 -29.56 8.09
C ALA A 192 -0.51 -29.51 8.26
N LYS A 193 -1.23 -30.22 7.40
CA LYS A 193 -2.61 -30.59 7.59
C LYS A 193 -2.77 -32.05 7.22
#